data_AF-A0A8J7MC31-F1
#
_entry.id   AF-A0A8J7MC31-F1
#
_cell.length_a   1.000
_cell.length_b   1.000
_cell.length_c   1.000
_cell.angle_alpha   90.00
_cell.angle_beta   90.00
_cell.angle_gamma   90.00
#
_symmetry.space_group_name_H-M   'P 1'
#
loop_
_entity.id
_entity.type
_entity.pdbx_description
1 polymer ?
#
loop_
_entity_poly.entity_id
_entity_poly.type
_entity_poly.pdbx_seq_one_letter_code
_entity_poly.pdbx_strand_id
1 'polypeptide(L)'
;MIAPRLMLVCASVVVSLIASSCEYGRSMEIEGGGVTFVIPEKGATASSHSSAGGLAYQGPHTRAMTDGKTLTVNGQNYGSVRAGDVVDLRKKGVVEVNDLPRSPQL
;
A
#
# COMPACT_ATOMS: atom_id res chain seq x y z
N MET A 1 19.32 46.85 -13.30
CA MET A 1 19.62 45.42 -13.57
C MET A 1 18.38 44.62 -13.21
N ILE A 2 17.59 44.24 -14.22
CA ILE A 2 16.27 43.60 -14.08
C ILE A 2 16.43 42.18 -14.60
N ALA A 3 16.30 41.18 -13.73
CA ALA A 3 16.27 39.77 -14.12
C ALA A 3 14.83 39.36 -14.48
N PRO A 4 14.62 38.55 -15.53
CA PRO A 4 13.31 38.28 -16.10
C PRO A 4 12.51 37.25 -15.30
N ARG A 5 11.20 37.51 -15.21
CA ARG A 5 10.17 36.60 -14.72
C ARG A 5 10.09 35.37 -15.64
N LEU A 6 10.51 34.21 -15.13
CA LEU A 6 10.26 32.93 -15.78
C LEU A 6 8.94 32.35 -15.22
N MET A 7 7.83 32.68 -15.89
CA MET A 7 6.57 31.96 -15.72
C MET A 7 6.72 30.60 -16.40
N LEU A 8 7.03 29.57 -15.62
CA LEU A 8 7.03 28.19 -16.11
C LEU A 8 5.60 27.65 -15.98
N VAL A 9 4.86 27.77 -17.08
CA VAL A 9 3.58 27.08 -17.31
C VAL A 9 3.90 25.61 -17.55
N CYS A 10 3.90 24.80 -16.50
CA CYS A 10 3.91 23.34 -16.63
C CYS A 10 2.46 22.83 -16.72
N ALA A 11 1.86 23.01 -17.90
CA ALA A 11 0.81 22.10 -18.34
C ALA A 11 1.50 20.77 -18.65
N SER A 12 1.14 19.72 -17.88
CA SER A 12 1.49 18.29 -18.02
C SER A 12 1.95 17.73 -16.67
N VAL A 13 1.04 17.54 -15.72
CA VAL A 13 1.31 16.67 -14.57
C VAL A 13 0.39 15.48 -14.66
N VAL A 14 0.85 14.53 -15.47
CA VAL A 14 0.91 13.10 -15.20
C VAL A 14 -0.21 12.57 -14.29
N VAL A 15 -1.10 11.81 -14.93
CA VAL A 15 -2.04 10.84 -14.34
C VAL A 15 -1.52 10.32 -12.99
N SER A 16 -2.32 10.58 -11.95
CA SER A 16 -2.13 10.27 -10.54
C SER A 16 -1.37 8.97 -10.26
N LEU A 17 -0.04 9.03 -10.23
CA LEU A 17 0.80 8.12 -9.47
C LEU A 17 1.10 8.83 -8.17
N ILE A 18 0.22 8.62 -7.20
CA ILE A 18 0.41 9.06 -5.81
C ILE A 18 1.54 8.18 -5.24
N ALA A 19 2.78 8.49 -5.60
CA ALA A 19 3.94 8.02 -4.86
C ALA A 19 4.02 8.88 -3.58
N SER A 20 3.14 8.61 -2.62
CA SER A 20 3.25 9.14 -1.26
C SER A 20 4.50 8.53 -0.60
N SER A 21 5.65 9.12 -0.88
CA SER A 21 6.85 8.92 -0.10
C SER A 21 6.94 9.99 0.98
N CYS A 22 7.20 9.53 2.20
CA CYS A 22 7.74 10.24 3.36
C CYS A 22 6.76 10.62 4.47
N GLU A 23 6.66 9.74 5.47
CA GLU A 23 6.87 10.16 6.86
C GLU A 23 7.82 9.18 7.58
N TYR A 24 8.64 9.75 8.46
CA TYR A 24 9.87 9.17 9.00
C TYR A 24 9.60 8.65 10.43
N GLY A 25 9.74 7.34 10.64
CA GLY A 25 9.93 6.76 11.97
C GLY A 25 8.70 6.18 12.70
N ARG A 26 7.55 6.04 12.04
CA ARG A 26 6.38 5.30 12.55
C ARG A 26 6.00 4.19 11.58
N SER A 27 5.30 3.15 12.08
CA SER A 27 4.66 2.14 11.24
C SER A 27 3.94 2.81 10.09
N MET A 28 4.14 2.33 8.87
CA MET A 28 3.56 2.95 7.69
C MET A 28 2.22 2.30 7.42
N GLU A 29 1.21 3.13 7.22
CA GLU A 29 -0.12 2.73 6.80
C GLU A 29 -0.23 3.05 5.32
N ILE A 30 -0.61 2.06 4.52
CA ILE A 30 -0.78 2.20 3.08
C ILE A 30 -2.22 1.86 2.77
N GLU A 31 -2.92 2.80 2.16
CA GLU A 31 -4.31 2.59 1.78
C GLU A 31 -4.43 2.37 0.27
N GLY A 32 -5.22 1.36 -0.09
CA GLY A 32 -5.56 1.08 -1.48
C GLY A 32 -6.66 0.02 -1.55
N GLY A 33 -7.59 0.19 -2.48
CA GLY A 33 -8.65 -0.79 -2.70
C GLY A 33 -9.68 -0.83 -1.59
N GLY A 34 -9.74 0.27 -0.83
CA GLY A 34 -10.50 0.36 0.41
C GLY A 34 -9.85 -0.35 1.59
N VAL A 35 -8.69 -0.98 1.44
CA VAL A 35 -8.01 -1.73 2.51
C VAL A 35 -6.77 -0.95 2.97
N THR A 36 -6.49 -0.99 4.26
CA THR A 36 -5.32 -0.33 4.86
C THR A 36 -4.31 -1.38 5.28
N PHE A 37 -3.07 -1.31 4.78
CA PHE A 37 -1.98 -2.19 5.18
C PHE A 37 -1.09 -1.48 6.21
N VAL A 38 -0.93 -2.09 7.38
CA VAL A 38 -0.01 -1.63 8.43
C VAL A 38 1.26 -2.47 8.33
N ILE A 39 2.37 -1.82 7.97
CA ILE A 39 3.64 -2.51 7.68
C ILE A 39 4.75 -2.10 8.65
N PRO A 40 5.69 -3.01 8.98
CA PRO A 40 6.76 -2.73 9.94
C PRO A 40 7.98 -2.03 9.32
N GLU A 41 8.15 -2.05 7.99
CA GLU A 41 9.45 -1.79 7.35
C GLU A 41 9.42 -0.58 6.40
N LYS A 42 10.53 0.16 6.39
CA LYS A 42 10.79 1.28 5.48
C LYS A 42 11.61 0.79 4.28
N GLY A 43 11.28 1.26 3.07
CA GLY A 43 11.98 0.88 1.83
C GLY A 43 11.19 -0.05 0.91
N ALA A 44 9.93 -0.27 1.23
CA ALA A 44 9.03 -1.04 0.40
C ALA A 44 8.35 -0.17 -0.65
N THR A 45 8.09 -0.77 -1.81
CA THR A 45 7.27 -0.15 -2.84
C THR A 45 5.83 -0.56 -2.60
N ALA A 46 4.99 0.44 -2.33
CA ALA A 46 3.56 0.29 -2.32
C ALA A 46 3.00 0.83 -3.62
N SER A 47 2.12 0.07 -4.26
CA SER A 47 1.49 0.50 -5.49
C SER A 47 0.03 0.05 -5.54
N SER A 48 -0.85 1.03 -5.67
CA SER A 48 -2.26 0.82 -5.97
C SER A 48 -2.39 0.55 -7.47
N HIS A 49 -2.76 -0.67 -7.86
CA HIS A 49 -2.60 -1.16 -9.24
C HIS A 49 -3.86 -1.66 -9.94
N SER A 50 -5.03 -1.55 -9.34
CA SER A 50 -6.25 -2.03 -10.00
C SER A 50 -7.27 -0.93 -10.22
N SER A 51 -7.93 -0.95 -11.38
CA SER A 51 -9.15 -0.17 -11.66
C SER A 51 -10.28 -0.48 -10.67
N ALA A 52 -10.21 -1.66 -10.00
CA ALA A 52 -11.07 -2.08 -8.89
C ALA A 52 -10.54 -1.65 -7.51
N GLY A 53 -9.43 -0.91 -7.47
CA GLY A 53 -8.84 -0.34 -6.27
C GLY A 53 -7.64 -1.11 -5.69
N GLY A 54 -7.40 -2.38 -6.04
CA GLY A 54 -6.38 -3.24 -5.42
C GLY A 54 -5.03 -2.61 -5.02
N LEU A 55 -4.48 -3.08 -3.90
CA LEU A 55 -3.26 -2.61 -3.27
C LEU A 55 -2.17 -3.70 -3.31
N ALA A 56 -0.96 -3.34 -3.73
CA ALA A 56 0.20 -4.20 -3.65
C ALA A 56 1.28 -3.57 -2.77
N TYR A 57 1.91 -4.40 -1.96
CA TYR A 57 3.00 -4.06 -1.07
C TYR A 57 4.15 -5.05 -1.29
N GLN A 58 5.34 -4.52 -1.50
CA GLN A 58 6.55 -5.33 -1.60
C GLN A 58 7.66 -4.74 -0.74
N GLY A 59 7.87 -5.36 0.42
CA GLY A 59 9.00 -5.12 1.30
C GLY A 59 10.10 -6.17 1.18
N PRO A 60 11.22 -6.00 1.91
CA PRO A 60 12.37 -6.91 1.83
C PRO A 60 12.06 -8.33 2.33
N HIS A 61 11.11 -8.48 3.25
CA HIS A 61 10.75 -9.78 3.82
C HIS A 61 9.29 -10.19 3.64
N THR A 62 8.43 -9.29 3.17
CA THR A 62 6.98 -9.53 3.04
C THR A 62 6.46 -8.90 1.76
N ARG A 63 5.73 -9.70 0.97
CA ARG A 63 4.96 -9.24 -0.17
C ARG A 63 3.49 -9.44 0.12
N ALA A 64 2.69 -8.40 0.12
CA ALA A 64 1.24 -8.49 0.28
C ALA A 64 0.54 -7.89 -0.94
N MET A 65 -0.59 -8.45 -1.33
CA MET A 65 -1.39 -7.96 -2.43
C MET A 65 -2.85 -8.20 -2.14
N THR A 66 -3.69 -7.25 -2.50
CA THR A 66 -5.13 -7.41 -2.53
C THR A 66 -5.69 -6.81 -3.80
N ASP A 67 -6.71 -7.45 -4.36
CA ASP A 67 -7.53 -6.88 -5.42
C ASP A 67 -8.73 -6.06 -4.88
N GLY A 68 -8.81 -5.88 -3.56
CA GLY A 68 -9.97 -5.30 -2.86
C GLY A 68 -11.04 -6.33 -2.47
N LYS A 69 -10.86 -7.61 -2.84
CA LYS A 69 -11.73 -8.72 -2.45
C LYS A 69 -10.98 -9.86 -1.79
N THR A 70 -9.76 -10.15 -2.20
CA THR A 70 -8.94 -11.25 -1.67
C THR A 70 -7.62 -10.69 -1.16
N LEU A 71 -7.09 -11.25 -0.08
CA LEU A 71 -5.78 -10.90 0.43
C LEU A 71 -4.80 -12.04 0.18
N THR A 72 -3.67 -11.72 -0.41
CA THR A 72 -2.56 -12.65 -0.65
C THR A 72 -1.30 -12.12 0.00
N VAL A 73 -0.65 -12.90 0.86
CA VAL A 73 0.62 -12.54 1.50
C VAL A 73 1.65 -13.63 1.25
N ASN A 74 2.80 -13.26 0.70
CA ASN A 74 3.88 -14.16 0.28
C ASN A 74 3.40 -15.31 -0.62
N GLY A 75 2.44 -15.02 -1.51
CA GLY A 75 1.83 -16.01 -2.41
C GLY A 75 0.80 -16.93 -1.77
N GLN A 76 0.52 -16.77 -0.48
CA GLN A 76 -0.52 -17.52 0.23
C GLN A 76 -1.81 -16.69 0.31
N ASN A 77 -2.96 -17.33 0.09
CA ASN A 77 -4.27 -16.70 0.19
C ASN A 77 -4.70 -16.63 1.67
N TYR A 78 -5.17 -15.48 2.15
CA TYR A 78 -5.68 -15.26 3.52
C TYR A 78 -7.20 -15.00 3.54
N GLY A 79 -7.87 -15.37 2.45
CA GLY A 79 -9.30 -15.24 2.26
C GLY A 79 -9.71 -13.83 1.84
N SER A 80 -11.01 -13.56 1.99
CA SER A 80 -11.59 -12.32 1.50
C SER A 80 -11.35 -11.13 2.42
N VAL A 81 -11.10 -9.98 1.83
CA VAL A 81 -11.05 -8.66 2.48
C VAL A 81 -12.08 -7.75 1.84
N ARG A 82 -12.46 -6.69 2.54
CA ARG A 82 -13.40 -5.67 2.08
C ARG A 82 -12.88 -4.28 2.38
N ALA A 83 -13.48 -3.29 1.72
CA ALA A 83 -13.20 -1.90 2.04
C ALA A 83 -13.50 -1.61 3.52
N GLY A 84 -12.58 -0.90 4.19
CA GLY A 84 -12.54 -0.65 5.62
C GLY A 84 -11.72 -1.66 6.42
N ASP A 85 -11.29 -2.78 5.83
CA ASP A 85 -10.44 -3.74 6.54
C ASP A 85 -9.01 -3.21 6.71
N VAL A 86 -8.45 -3.42 7.90
CA VAL A 86 -7.06 -3.09 8.22
C VAL A 86 -6.26 -4.39 8.29
N VAL A 87 -5.25 -4.54 7.43
CA VAL A 87 -4.35 -5.69 7.38
C VAL A 87 -3.02 -5.32 8.06
N ASP A 88 -2.76 -5.92 9.21
CA ASP A 88 -1.51 -5.77 9.94
C ASP A 88 -0.51 -6.85 9.53
N LEU A 89 0.65 -6.39 9.05
CA LEU A 89 1.78 -7.19 8.62
C LEU A 89 3.04 -6.90 9.45
N ARG A 90 2.89 -6.18 10.57
CA ARG A 90 4.01 -5.80 11.45
C ARG A 90 4.69 -7.01 12.07
N LYS A 91 3.93 -8.06 12.36
CA LYS A 91 4.43 -9.31 12.92
C LYS A 91 4.86 -10.25 11.79
N LYS A 92 6.16 -10.56 11.73
CA LYS A 92 6.70 -11.50 10.75
C LYS A 92 5.96 -12.84 10.82
N GLY A 93 5.38 -13.26 9.70
CA GLY A 93 4.68 -14.55 9.57
C GLY A 93 3.27 -14.58 10.16
N VAL A 94 2.76 -13.46 10.67
CA VAL A 94 1.38 -13.33 11.14
C VAL A 94 0.69 -12.26 10.30
N VAL A 95 -0.49 -12.59 9.80
CA VAL A 95 -1.35 -11.65 9.08
C VAL A 95 -2.58 -11.44 9.94
N GLU A 96 -2.79 -10.22 10.41
CA GLU A 96 -3.98 -9.88 11.20
C GLU A 96 -4.89 -9.00 10.32
N VAL A 97 -6.19 -9.28 10.30
CA VAL A 97 -7.18 -8.47 9.58
C VAL A 97 -8.18 -7.95 10.61
N ASN A 98 -8.23 -6.63 10.82
CA ASN A 98 -8.99 -5.98 11.89
C ASN A 98 -8.64 -6.57 13.27
N ASP A 99 -7.34 -6.61 13.60
CA ASP A 99 -6.80 -7.17 14.85
C ASP A 99 -7.07 -8.66 15.09
N LEU A 100 -7.62 -9.38 14.10
CA LEU A 100 -7.87 -10.81 14.17
C LEU A 100 -6.83 -11.58 13.34
N PRO A 101 -6.03 -12.48 13.95
CA PRO A 101 -5.08 -13.29 13.21
C PRO A 101 -5.80 -14.20 12.22
N ARG A 102 -5.30 -14.24 10.99
CA ARG A 102 -5.79 -15.13 9.94
C ARG A 102 -4.71 -16.12 9.53
N SER A 103 -5.16 -17.34 9.27
CA SER A 103 -4.35 -18.40 8.67
C SER A 103 -4.50 -18.42 7.16
N PRO A 104 -3.49 -18.90 6.42
CA PRO A 104 -3.62 -19.19 5.00
C PRO A 104 -4.80 -20.14 4.72
N GLN A 105 -5.61 -19.80 3.73
CA GLN A 105 -6.61 -20.68 3.14
C GLN A 105 -5.93 -21.41 1.98
N LEU A 106 -5.85 -22.74 2.08
CA LEU A 106 -5.32 -23.64 1.05
C LEU A 106 -6.22 -23.68 -0.18
#